data_AF-A0A7R6WIM3-F1
#
_entry.id   AF-A0A7R6WIM3-F1
#
_cell.length_a   1.000
_cell.length_b   1.000
_cell.length_c   1.000
_cell.angle_alpha   90.00
_cell.angle_beta   90.00
_cell.angle_gamma   90.00
#
_symmetry.space_group_name_H-M   'P 1'
#
loop_
_entity.id
_entity.type
_entity.pdbx_description
1 polymer ?
#
loop_
_entity_poly.entity_id
_entity_poly.type
_entity_poly.pdbx_seq_one_letter_code
_entity_poly.pdbx_strand_id
1 'polypeptide(L)' 'MPNGRLCVKAEITKARLEDINTIFANLKAGKVEGRMVLDLSKPVREPVAECKAVPA' A
#
# COMPACT_ATOMS: atom_id res chain seq x y z
N MET A 1 9.71 28.40 -28.09
CA MET A 1 8.61 27.83 -27.29
C MET A 1 9.13 26.62 -26.52
N PRO A 2 9.37 26.64 -25.20
CA PRO A 2 9.71 25.41 -24.49
C PRO A 2 8.42 24.73 -24.03
N ASN A 3 8.07 23.61 -24.65
CA ASN A 3 7.01 22.71 -24.17
C ASN A 3 7.53 21.94 -22.95
N GLY A 4 7.45 22.54 -21.78
CA GLY A 4 7.72 21.87 -20.51
C GLY A 4 6.55 20.97 -20.14
N ARG A 5 6.71 19.65 -20.34
CA ARG A 5 5.77 18.64 -19.83
C ARG A 5 5.76 18.74 -18.30
N LEU A 6 4.70 19.29 -17.71
CA LEU A 6 4.53 19.37 -16.26
C LEU A 6 4.35 17.94 -15.72
N CYS A 7 5.45 17.30 -15.32
CA CYS A 7 5.40 16.02 -14.62
C CYS A 7 4.85 16.26 -13.21
N VAL A 8 3.58 15.95 -12.98
CA VAL A 8 2.99 15.97 -11.63
C VAL A 8 3.64 14.84 -10.83
N LYS A 9 4.40 15.19 -9.77
CA LYS A 9 4.93 14.21 -8.82
C LYS A 9 3.81 13.77 -7.90
N ALA A 10 3.46 12.48 -7.95
CA ALA A 10 2.57 11.88 -6.96
C ALA A 10 3.41 11.35 -5.78
N GLU A 11 2.96 11.61 -4.56
CA GLU A 11 3.49 10.92 -3.38
C GLU A 11 3.00 9.47 -3.42
N ILE A 12 3.96 8.55 -3.33
CA ILE A 12 3.72 7.11 -3.42
C ILE A 12 4.23 6.47 -2.14
N THR A 13 3.33 5.84 -1.41
CA THR A 13 3.69 4.99 -0.28
C THR A 13 3.92 3.58 -0.80
N LYS A 14 5.16 3.08 -0.63
CA LYS A 14 5.50 1.69 -0.96
C LYS A 14 5.12 0.79 0.20
N ALA A 15 4.40 -0.28 -0.09
CA ALA A 15 4.06 -1.30 0.90
C ALA A 15 4.54 -2.68 0.44
N ARG A 16 4.74 -3.57 1.42
CA ARG A 16 5.19 -4.94 1.16
C ARG A 16 4.01 -5.85 0.82
N LEU A 17 4.30 -6.98 0.19
CA LEU A 17 3.26 -7.94 -0.20
C LEU A 17 2.51 -8.52 1.01
N GLU A 18 3.20 -8.77 2.12
CA GLU A 18 2.57 -9.29 3.34
C GLU A 18 1.50 -8.37 3.94
N ASP A 19 1.59 -7.06 3.68
CA ASP A 19 0.69 -6.06 4.25
C ASP A 19 -0.58 -5.85 3.39
N ILE A 20 -0.74 -6.58 2.28
CA ILE A 20 -1.76 -6.33 1.25
C ILE A 20 -3.20 -6.35 1.78
N ASN A 21 -3.51 -7.29 2.67
CA ASN A 21 -4.87 -7.43 3.22
C ASN A 21 -5.22 -6.25 4.13
N THR A 22 -4.26 -5.77 4.93
CA THR A 22 -4.41 -4.58 5.77
C THR A 22 -4.60 -3.33 4.91
N ILE A 23 -3.88 -3.23 3.80
CA ILE A 23 -4.02 -2.11 2.85
C ILE A 23 -5.41 -2.13 2.21
N PHE A 24 -5.91 -3.28 1.79
CA PHE A 24 -7.27 -3.39 1.25
C PHE A 24 -8.35 -3.04 2.28
N ALA A 25 -8.18 -3.46 3.53
CA ALA A 25 -9.09 -3.06 4.61
C ALA A 25 -9.08 -1.54 4.84
N ASN A 26 -7.90 -0.92 4.84
CA ASN A 26 -7.75 0.52 4.99
C ASN A 26 -8.29 1.30 3.77
N LEU A 27 -8.11 0.79 2.55
CA LEU A 27 -8.71 1.35 1.33
C LEU A 27 -10.22 1.36 1.42
N LYS A 28 -10.83 0.22 1.80
CA LYS A 28 -12.28 0.11 1.99
C LYS A 28 -12.80 1.04 3.09
N ALA A 29 -12.02 1.24 4.14
CA ALA A 29 -12.33 2.14 5.24
C ALA A 29 -12.07 3.63 4.92
N GLY A 30 -11.56 3.98 3.73
CA GLY A 30 -11.23 5.35 3.35
C GLY A 30 -10.02 5.94 4.09
N LYS A 31 -9.15 5.11 4.66
CA LYS A 31 -7.99 5.52 5.48
C LYS A 31 -6.68 5.66 4.67
N VAL A 32 -6.73 5.46 3.36
CA VAL A 32 -5.56 5.59 2.49
C VAL A 32 -5.66 6.90 1.74
N GLU A 33 -4.72 7.80 2.01
CA GLU A 33 -4.54 9.04 1.26
C GLU A 33 -3.58 8.80 0.08
N GLY A 34 -3.94 9.29 -1.11
CA GLY A 34 -3.08 9.17 -2.29
C GLY A 34 -3.05 7.78 -2.92
N ARG A 35 -1.85 7.28 -3.25
CA ARG A 35 -1.65 6.02 -3.99
C ARG A 35 -0.70 5.08 -3.25
N MET A 36 -1.14 3.82 -3.12
CA MET A 36 -0.31 2.72 -2.62
C MET A 36 0.32 1.96 -3.79
N VAL A 37 1.61 1.65 -3.70
CA VAL A 37 2.30 0.78 -4.66
C VAL A 37 2.88 -0.43 -3.92
N LEU A 38 2.59 -1.60 -4.46
CA LEU A 38 3.11 -2.86 -3.94
C LEU A 38 4.51 -3.10 -4.49
N ASP A 39 5.48 -3.22 -3.58
CA ASP A 39 6.87 -3.47 -3.95
C ASP A 39 7.14 -4.98 -4.01
N LEU A 40 7.14 -5.52 -5.23
CA LEU A 40 7.40 -6.94 -5.50
C LEU A 40 8.89 -7.27 -5.62
N SER A 41 9.78 -6.27 -5.51
CA SER A 41 11.24 -6.49 -5.61
C SER A 41 11.85 -7.06 -4.33
N LYS A 42 11.10 -7.06 -3.23
CA LYS A 42 11.56 -7.52 -1.92
C LYS A 42 11.04 -8.92 -1.61
N PRO A 43 11.86 -9.78 -0.99
CA PRO A 43 11.41 -11.09 -0.54
C PRO A 43 10.31 -10.94 0.51
N VAL A 44 9.27 -11.76 0.38
CA VAL A 44 8.16 -11.85 1.33
C VAL A 44 8.72 -12.39 2.64
N ARG A 45 8.56 -11.64 3.74
CA ARG A 45 8.78 -12.21 5.07
C ARG A 45 7.55 -13.02 5.45
N GLU A 46 7.74 -14.15 6.13
CA GLU A 46 6.60 -14.92 6.64
C GLU A 46 5.69 -14.00 7.46
N PRO A 47 4.38 -13.95 7.17
CA PRO A 47 3.45 -13.17 7.95
C PRO A 47 3.44 -13.73 9.37
N VAL A 48 3.86 -12.92 10.35
CA VAL A 48 3.67 -13.22 11.77
C VAL A 48 2.18 -13.12 12.03
N ALA A 49 1.47 -14.23 11.85
CA ALA A 49 0.04 -14.31 12.05
C ALA A 49 -0.27 -14.17 13.54
N GLU A 50 -0.58 -12.95 13.99
CA GLU A 50 -1.39 -12.78 15.19
C GLU A 50 -2.83 -12.50 14.75
N CYS A 51 -3.50 -13.54 14.25
CA CYS A 51 -4.95 -13.56 14.15
C CYS A 51 -5.50 -13.59 15.58
N LYS A 52 -5.64 -12.44 16.24
CA LYS A 52 -6.49 -12.37 17.43
C LYS A 52 -7.92 -12.64 16.99
N ALA A 53 -8.45 -13.76 17.48
CA ALA A 53 -9.81 -14.21 17.23
C ALA A 53 -10.81 -13.06 17.41
N VAL A 54 -11.66 -12.86 16.41
CA VAL A 54 -12.85 -12.02 16.56
C VAL A 54 -13.81 -12.78 17.46
N PRO A 55 -14.20 -12.26 18.64
CA PRO A 55 -15.20 -12.93 19.48
C PRO A 55 -16.54 -13.03 18.75
N ALA A 56 -17.20 -14.17 18.94
CA ALA A 56 -18.45 -14.59 18.28
C ALA A 56 -19.66 -13.74 18.69
#